data_AF-A0A2X1UTF2-F1
#
_entry.id   AF-A0A2X1UTF2-F1
#
_cell.length_a   1.000
_cell.length_b   1.000
_cell.length_c   1.000
_cell.angle_alpha   90.00
_cell.angle_beta   90.00
_cell.angle_gamma   90.00
#
_symmetry.space_group_name_H-M   'P 1'
#
loop_
_entity.id
_entity.type
_entity.pdbx_description
1 polymer ?
#
loop_
_entity_poly.entity_id
_entity_poly.type
_entity_poly.pdbx_seq_one_letter_code
_entity_poly.pdbx_strand_id
1 'polypeptide(L)'
;MTDQYQDLYQSYRWLVPEQFNIADYCCHRWAINPQEVRHQAAIYFEDQVGQLTMYSYRQLSERVNKLANGLVRMGVQPQDRIIISLQHSADSAVAVLAAFTVGAIAVPLTAGLSSYQYAPRVIDSQAKVAIIDKHTLAPFMASLDNHTLVKQIIGVDTEDDRLISLETLLARQPSQFNRINTLADSPAMMVYPQPEPSPEPLDRKIKHEIPFDPNLKATILSHRALIGALPGFVASQTGSLRKMIFSGPPMIGIAASA
;
A
#
# COMPACT_ATOMS: atom_id res chain seq x y z
N MET A 1 16.10 22.84 -32.39
CA MET A 1 16.25 21.95 -31.22
C MET A 1 16.42 20.55 -31.75
N THR A 2 17.51 19.87 -31.41
CA THR A 2 17.74 18.48 -31.82
C THR A 2 16.86 17.58 -30.98
N ASP A 3 16.09 16.69 -31.60
CA ASP A 3 15.28 15.71 -30.88
C ASP A 3 16.21 14.69 -30.21
N GLN A 4 16.25 14.72 -28.87
CA GLN A 4 17.07 13.83 -28.04
C GLN A 4 16.23 12.70 -27.41
N TYR A 5 14.97 12.53 -27.84
CA TYR A 5 14.05 11.60 -27.20
C TYR A 5 14.56 10.16 -27.24
N GLN A 6 15.05 9.68 -28.40
CA GLN A 6 15.51 8.31 -28.57
C GLN A 6 16.69 7.98 -27.63
N ASP A 7 17.66 8.88 -27.54
CA ASP A 7 18.85 8.72 -26.71
C ASP A 7 18.49 8.74 -25.22
N LEU A 8 17.62 9.67 -24.81
CA LEU A 8 17.12 9.75 -23.44
C LEU A 8 16.29 8.51 -23.08
N TYR A 9 15.40 8.03 -23.96
CA TYR A 9 14.59 6.84 -23.71
C TYR A 9 15.46 5.59 -23.48
N GLN A 10 16.54 5.43 -24.24
CA GLN A 10 17.42 4.26 -24.13
C GLN A 10 18.39 4.37 -22.94
N SER A 11 18.96 5.54 -22.70
CA SER A 11 20.06 5.73 -21.75
C SER A 11 19.59 6.18 -20.36
N TYR A 12 18.43 6.84 -20.26
CA TYR A 12 17.98 7.40 -18.99
C TYR A 12 17.68 6.27 -18.00
N ARG A 13 18.34 6.35 -16.86
CA ARG A 13 18.06 5.52 -15.70
C ARG A 13 17.99 6.43 -14.48
N TRP A 14 17.04 6.16 -13.60
CA TRP A 14 17.06 6.76 -12.28
C TRP A 14 18.31 6.28 -11.55
N LEU A 15 19.12 7.23 -11.07
CA LEU A 15 20.23 6.92 -10.19
C LEU A 15 19.67 6.65 -8.79
N VAL A 16 19.54 5.37 -8.45
CA VAL A 16 19.02 4.91 -7.15
C VAL A 16 20.17 4.33 -6.35
N PRO A 17 20.41 4.78 -5.09
CA PRO A 17 21.41 4.17 -4.23
C PRO A 17 21.16 2.67 -4.06
N GLU A 18 22.21 1.87 -3.86
CA GLU A 18 22.08 0.43 -3.65
C GLU A 18 21.23 0.10 -2.40
N GLN A 19 21.47 0.85 -1.32
CA GLN A 19 20.65 0.83 -0.12
C GLN A 19 19.55 1.87 -0.25
N PHE A 20 18.32 1.40 -0.39
CA PHE A 20 17.18 2.26 -0.68
C PHE A 20 15.89 1.66 -0.13
N ASN A 21 15.24 2.43 0.75
CA ASN A 21 13.89 2.18 1.21
C ASN A 21 12.99 3.33 0.76
N ILE A 22 11.98 3.03 -0.05
CA ILE A 22 11.07 4.05 -0.60
C ILE A 22 10.33 4.84 0.49
N ALA A 23 10.07 4.25 1.67
CA ALA A 23 9.43 4.95 2.79
C ALA A 23 10.27 6.12 3.32
N ASP A 24 11.60 6.00 3.30
CA ASP A 24 12.47 7.08 3.73
C ASP A 24 12.36 8.30 2.82
N TYR A 25 12.23 8.06 1.51
CA TYR A 25 12.12 9.11 0.49
C TYR A 25 10.73 9.73 0.42
N CYS A 26 9.68 8.96 0.74
CA CYS A 26 8.30 9.43 0.76
C CYS A 26 7.88 10.07 2.09
N CYS A 27 8.50 9.68 3.22
CA CYS A 27 8.00 10.05 4.54
C CYS A 27 9.11 10.53 5.49
N HIS A 28 10.06 9.65 5.82
CA HIS A 28 10.85 9.84 7.03
C HIS A 28 11.92 10.93 6.93
N ARG A 29 12.56 11.11 5.77
CA ARG A 29 13.54 12.19 5.58
C ARG A 29 12.92 13.57 5.79
N TRP A 30 11.66 13.73 5.38
CA TRP A 30 10.92 14.98 5.45
C TRP A 30 10.49 15.32 6.88
N ALA A 31 10.28 14.30 7.72
CA ALA A 31 9.94 14.48 9.13
C ALA A 31 11.08 15.09 9.97
N ILE A 32 12.33 14.94 9.52
CA ILE A 32 13.53 15.39 10.25
C ILE A 32 14.06 16.72 9.68
N ASN A 33 13.66 17.12 8.47
CA ASN A 33 14.17 18.32 7.81
C ASN A 33 13.61 19.62 8.45
N PRO A 34 14.43 20.42 9.16
CA PRO A 34 13.96 21.60 9.89
C PRO A 34 13.34 22.69 8.98
N GLN A 35 13.71 22.74 7.71
CA GLN A 35 13.16 23.71 6.74
C GLN A 35 11.75 23.35 6.26
N GLU A 36 11.34 22.09 6.40
CA GLU A 36 10.01 21.61 5.96
C GLU A 36 9.03 21.37 7.11
N VAL A 37 9.54 21.29 8.35
CA VAL A 37 8.74 21.05 9.56
C VAL A 37 7.74 22.18 9.88
N ARG A 38 7.89 23.38 9.30
CA ARG A 38 6.97 24.52 9.53
C ARG A 38 5.72 24.47 8.63
N HIS A 39 4.82 23.50 8.87
CA HIS A 39 3.42 23.52 8.37
C HIS A 39 3.11 22.91 6.98
N GLN A 40 3.96 22.04 6.43
CA GLN A 40 3.58 21.33 5.19
C GLN A 40 2.76 20.07 5.50
N ALA A 41 1.54 20.04 4.97
CA ALA A 41 0.70 18.85 4.95
C ALA A 41 1.34 17.79 4.04
N ALA A 42 1.63 16.62 4.60
CA ALA A 42 2.06 15.44 3.85
C ALA A 42 0.86 14.70 3.27
N ILE A 43 -0.20 14.57 4.07
CA ILE A 43 -1.49 14.01 3.65
C ILE A 43 -2.57 15.06 3.88
N TYR A 44 -3.39 15.24 2.85
CA TYR A 44 -4.65 15.97 2.90
C TYR A 44 -5.70 15.02 2.31
N PHE A 45 -6.61 14.54 3.14
CA PHE A 45 -7.63 13.59 2.77
C PHE A 45 -9.00 14.08 3.22
N GLU A 46 -9.92 14.23 2.29
CA GLU A 46 -11.31 14.57 2.56
C GLU A 46 -12.16 13.35 2.27
N ASP A 47 -12.94 12.91 3.25
CA ASP A 47 -13.82 11.75 3.07
C ASP A 47 -15.10 12.11 2.30
N GLN A 48 -15.97 11.12 2.08
CA GLN A 48 -17.21 11.29 1.34
C GLN A 48 -18.22 12.22 2.02
N VAL A 49 -18.05 12.50 3.32
CA VAL A 49 -18.92 13.35 4.14
C VAL A 49 -18.30 14.76 4.30
N GLY A 50 -17.13 15.01 3.69
CA GLY A 50 -16.41 16.28 3.78
C GLY A 50 -15.55 16.41 5.05
N GLN A 51 -15.34 15.32 5.80
CA GLN A 51 -14.45 15.34 6.96
C GLN A 51 -13.00 15.37 6.50
N LEU A 52 -12.28 16.40 6.92
CA LEU A 52 -10.88 16.59 6.58
C LEU A 52 -9.95 15.91 7.58
N THR A 53 -9.11 15.01 7.08
CA THR A 53 -7.94 14.46 7.77
C THR A 53 -6.67 15.05 7.16
N MET A 54 -5.83 15.63 8.02
CA MET A 54 -4.55 16.22 7.59
C MET A 54 -3.42 15.74 8.50
N TYR A 55 -2.35 15.24 7.88
CA TYR A 55 -1.10 14.91 8.58
C TYR A 55 0.05 15.72 8.03
N SER A 56 0.83 16.34 8.93
CA SER A 56 2.19 16.79 8.62
C SER A 56 3.12 15.59 8.38
N TYR A 57 4.29 15.82 7.75
CA TYR A 57 5.31 14.76 7.61
C TYR A 57 5.75 14.16 8.94
N ARG A 58 5.80 14.98 10.01
CA ARG A 58 6.10 14.50 11.35
C ARG A 58 5.03 13.53 11.86
N GLN A 59 3.76 13.92 11.82
CA GLN A 59 2.64 13.06 12.26
C GLN A 59 2.54 11.79 11.41
N LEU A 60 2.73 11.90 10.10
CA LEU A 60 2.76 10.76 9.20
C LEU A 60 3.89 9.79 9.59
N SER A 61 5.11 10.30 9.76
CA SER A 61 6.27 9.49 10.16
C SER A 61 6.08 8.82 11.51
N GLU A 62 5.51 9.52 12.50
CA GLU A 62 5.20 8.96 13.81
C GLU A 62 4.14 7.83 13.73
N ARG A 63 3.08 8.00 12.93
CA ARG A 63 2.07 6.94 12.69
C ARG A 63 2.65 5.74 11.95
N VAL A 64 3.44 5.99 10.90
CA VAL A 64 4.14 4.94 10.13
C VAL A 64 5.10 4.14 11.01
N ASN A 65 5.91 4.82 11.83
CA ASN A 65 6.83 4.16 12.77
C ASN A 65 6.07 3.33 13.83
N LYS A 66 4.97 3.85 14.37
CA LYS A 66 4.12 3.11 15.31
C LYS A 66 3.56 1.84 14.67
N LEU A 67 3.02 1.93 13.46
CA LEU A 67 2.51 0.77 12.75
C LEU A 67 3.64 -0.24 12.43
N ALA A 68 4.79 0.25 11.97
CA ALA A 68 5.97 -0.58 11.71
C ALA A 68 6.42 -1.36 12.95
N ASN A 69 6.48 -0.72 14.13
CA ASN A 69 6.76 -1.39 15.40
C ASN A 69 5.70 -2.46 15.73
N GLY A 70 4.42 -2.15 15.48
CA GLY A 70 3.32 -3.09 15.64
C GLY A 70 3.50 -4.34 14.77
N LEU A 71 3.77 -4.14 13.47
CA LEU A 71 4.01 -5.21 12.51
C LEU A 71 5.20 -6.10 12.93
N VAL A 72 6.32 -5.51 13.36
CA VAL A 72 7.49 -6.26 13.85
C VAL A 72 7.13 -7.09 15.09
N ARG A 73 6.37 -6.53 16.04
CA ARG A 73 5.88 -7.28 17.22
C ARG A 73 4.93 -8.42 16.85
N MET A 74 4.19 -8.27 15.75
CA MET A 74 3.35 -9.34 15.18
C MET A 74 4.18 -10.41 14.46
N GLY A 75 5.51 -10.28 14.40
CA GLY A 75 6.43 -11.25 13.80
C GLY A 75 6.68 -11.05 12.32
N VAL A 76 6.29 -9.90 11.75
CA VAL A 76 6.64 -9.54 10.37
C VAL A 76 8.15 -9.35 10.26
N GLN A 77 8.75 -10.00 9.27
CA GLN A 77 10.15 -9.88 8.89
C GLN A 77 10.26 -9.22 7.50
N PRO A 78 11.44 -8.72 7.11
CA PRO A 78 11.68 -8.28 5.74
C PRO A 78 11.27 -9.35 4.72
N GLN A 79 10.73 -8.90 3.59
CA GLN A 79 10.15 -9.70 2.52
C GLN A 79 8.85 -10.44 2.87
N ASP A 80 8.35 -10.36 4.11
CA ASP A 80 7.00 -10.83 4.43
C ASP A 80 5.93 -10.03 3.69
N ARG A 81 4.83 -10.68 3.31
CA ARG A 81 3.71 -10.06 2.61
C ARG A 81 2.68 -9.58 3.61
N ILE A 82 2.21 -8.35 3.41
CA ILE A 82 1.15 -7.74 4.19
C ILE A 82 0.03 -7.35 3.22
N ILE A 83 -1.14 -7.94 3.39
CA ILE A 83 -2.34 -7.52 2.64
C ILE A 83 -2.80 -6.17 3.16
N ILE A 84 -3.05 -5.25 2.26
CA ILE A 84 -3.62 -3.94 2.56
C ILE A 84 -4.87 -3.82 1.72
N SER A 85 -6.03 -4.01 2.36
CA SER A 85 -7.33 -3.90 1.71
C SER A 85 -8.13 -2.83 2.41
N LEU A 86 -7.86 -1.58 2.03
CA LEU A 86 -8.47 -0.39 2.61
C LEU A 86 -9.06 0.43 1.48
N GLN A 87 -10.18 1.09 1.73
CA GLN A 87 -10.58 2.23 0.90
C GLN A 87 -9.51 3.33 0.95
N HIS A 88 -9.52 4.20 -0.05
CA HIS A 88 -8.65 5.35 -0.08
C HIS A 88 -8.87 6.20 1.17
N SER A 89 -7.84 6.28 2.01
CA SER A 89 -7.85 6.99 3.28
C SER A 89 -6.42 7.37 3.68
N ALA A 90 -6.28 8.25 4.67
CA ALA A 90 -4.96 8.57 5.22
C ALA A 90 -4.27 7.31 5.80
N ASP A 91 -5.02 6.39 6.39
CA ASP A 91 -4.49 5.15 6.95
C ASP A 91 -4.04 4.15 5.88
N SER A 92 -4.63 4.18 4.68
CA SER A 92 -4.14 3.38 3.55
C SER A 92 -2.69 3.74 3.18
N ALA A 93 -2.35 5.04 3.20
CA ALA A 93 -0.99 5.50 2.98
C ALA A 93 -0.06 5.13 4.14
N VAL A 94 -0.53 5.25 5.39
CA VAL A 94 0.22 4.83 6.58
C VAL A 94 0.55 3.33 6.51
N ALA A 95 -0.41 2.48 6.14
CA ALA A 95 -0.26 1.04 6.01
C ALA A 95 0.81 0.66 4.98
N VAL A 96 0.74 1.25 3.77
CA VAL A 96 1.71 0.98 2.71
C VAL A 96 3.12 1.44 3.10
N LEU A 97 3.24 2.64 3.66
CA LEU A 97 4.53 3.17 4.12
C LEU A 97 5.10 2.35 5.28
N ALA A 98 4.27 1.84 6.18
CA ALA A 98 4.72 0.99 7.29
C ALA A 98 5.24 -0.37 6.79
N ALA A 99 4.57 -0.99 5.82
CA ALA A 99 5.04 -2.21 5.17
C ALA A 99 6.43 -1.99 4.54
N PHE A 100 6.60 -0.90 3.78
CA PHE A 100 7.90 -0.55 3.21
C PHE A 100 8.94 -0.28 4.29
N THR A 101 8.58 0.40 5.37
CA THR A 101 9.48 0.76 6.49
C THR A 101 10.10 -0.47 7.14
N VAL A 102 9.34 -1.56 7.27
CA VAL A 102 9.83 -2.84 7.81
C VAL A 102 10.48 -3.75 6.74
N GLY A 103 10.60 -3.27 5.49
CA GLY A 103 11.11 -4.05 4.37
C GLY A 103 10.16 -5.17 3.93
N ALA A 104 8.88 -5.12 4.32
CA ALA A 104 7.85 -6.05 3.91
C ALA A 104 7.30 -5.67 2.53
N ILE A 105 6.65 -6.64 1.89
CA ILE A 105 6.01 -6.52 0.60
C ILE A 105 4.54 -6.15 0.82
N ALA A 106 4.15 -4.96 0.41
CA ALA A 106 2.76 -4.54 0.42
C ALA A 106 1.96 -5.28 -0.68
N VAL A 107 0.82 -5.84 -0.32
CA VAL A 107 -0.11 -6.52 -1.23
C VAL A 107 -1.42 -5.74 -1.25
N PRO A 108 -1.53 -4.67 -2.05
CA PRO A 108 -2.75 -3.87 -2.12
C PRO A 108 -3.87 -4.66 -2.81
N LEU A 109 -5.01 -4.79 -2.13
CA LEU A 109 -6.22 -5.42 -2.67
C LEU A 109 -7.39 -4.44 -2.66
N THR A 110 -8.09 -4.33 -3.79
CA THR A 110 -9.18 -3.35 -3.98
C THR A 110 -10.38 -3.63 -3.06
N ALA A 111 -10.98 -2.58 -2.50
CA ALA A 111 -12.06 -2.70 -1.54
C ALA A 111 -13.41 -3.25 -2.09
N GLY A 112 -13.50 -3.52 -3.39
CA GLY A 112 -14.71 -4.04 -4.07
C GLY A 112 -14.67 -5.53 -4.40
N LEU A 113 -13.63 -6.26 -3.98
CA LEU A 113 -13.52 -7.69 -4.26
C LEU A 113 -14.58 -8.48 -3.47
N SER A 114 -15.17 -9.46 -4.13
CA SER A 114 -15.98 -10.49 -3.48
C SER A 114 -15.09 -11.53 -2.77
N SER A 115 -15.65 -12.32 -1.86
CA SER A 115 -14.91 -13.36 -1.13
C SER A 115 -14.22 -14.37 -2.06
N TYR A 116 -14.87 -14.76 -3.17
CA TYR A 116 -14.28 -15.68 -4.15
C TYR A 116 -13.14 -15.05 -4.97
N GLN A 117 -13.11 -13.71 -5.10
CA GLN A 117 -11.99 -13.00 -5.73
C GLN A 117 -10.83 -12.76 -4.76
N TYR A 118 -11.12 -12.62 -3.46
CA TYR A 118 -10.09 -12.54 -2.42
C TYR A 118 -9.36 -13.86 -2.24
N ALA A 119 -10.08 -14.98 -2.11
CA ALA A 119 -9.51 -16.28 -1.73
C ALA A 119 -8.24 -16.67 -2.51
N PRO A 120 -8.22 -16.68 -3.86
CA PRO A 120 -7.01 -17.05 -4.59
C PRO A 120 -5.84 -16.06 -4.37
N ARG A 121 -6.12 -14.76 -4.20
CA ARG A 121 -5.09 -13.74 -3.93
C ARG A 121 -4.53 -13.85 -2.52
N VAL A 122 -5.38 -14.14 -1.54
CA VAL A 122 -4.97 -14.35 -0.15
C VAL A 122 -4.06 -15.58 -0.05
N ILE A 123 -4.43 -16.68 -0.71
CA ILE A 123 -3.63 -17.91 -0.75
C ILE A 123 -2.30 -17.69 -1.48
N ASP A 124 -2.34 -17.14 -2.70
CA ASP A 124 -1.15 -16.93 -3.54
C ASP A 124 -0.15 -15.95 -2.90
N SER A 125 -0.63 -14.88 -2.27
CA SER A 125 0.24 -13.87 -1.64
C SER A 125 1.02 -14.39 -0.44
N GLN A 126 0.58 -15.48 0.19
CA GLN A 126 1.19 -16.02 1.41
C GLN A 126 1.43 -14.94 2.48
N ALA A 127 0.48 -14.01 2.58
CA ALA A 127 0.54 -12.91 3.52
C ALA A 127 0.39 -13.40 4.96
N LYS A 128 1.19 -12.83 5.86
CA LYS A 128 1.15 -13.16 7.30
C LYS A 128 0.19 -12.27 8.08
N VAL A 129 0.03 -11.04 7.63
CA VAL A 129 -0.80 -10.00 8.24
C VAL A 129 -1.68 -9.37 7.18
N ALA A 130 -2.91 -9.01 7.55
CA ALA A 130 -3.80 -8.21 6.72
C ALA A 130 -4.23 -6.95 7.48
N ILE A 131 -4.40 -5.85 6.75
CA ILE A 131 -4.95 -4.59 7.25
C ILE A 131 -6.20 -4.31 6.43
N ILE A 132 -7.35 -4.30 7.09
CA ILE A 132 -8.67 -4.19 6.46
C ILE A 132 -9.53 -3.16 7.14
N ASP A 133 -10.54 -2.66 6.43
CA ASP A 133 -11.52 -1.70 6.94
C ASP A 133 -12.92 -2.30 7.00
N LYS A 134 -13.89 -1.52 7.50
CA LYS A 134 -15.30 -1.91 7.53
C LYS A 134 -15.90 -2.30 6.18
N HIS A 135 -15.37 -1.77 5.06
CA HIS A 135 -15.90 -2.03 3.72
C HIS A 135 -15.43 -3.37 3.17
N THR A 136 -14.23 -3.79 3.56
CA THR A 136 -13.57 -5.02 3.10
C THR A 136 -13.70 -6.18 4.06
N LEU A 137 -14.06 -5.92 5.32
CA LEU A 137 -14.18 -6.90 6.40
C LEU A 137 -14.96 -8.15 6.01
N ALA A 138 -16.24 -8.01 5.63
CA ALA A 138 -17.12 -9.14 5.39
C ALA A 138 -16.63 -10.08 4.25
N PRO A 139 -16.34 -9.58 3.03
CA PRO A 139 -15.85 -10.44 1.96
C PRO A 139 -14.45 -10.99 2.24
N PHE A 140 -13.57 -10.22 2.89
CA PHE A 140 -12.23 -10.69 3.26
C PHE A 140 -12.29 -11.84 4.27
N MET A 141 -13.06 -11.68 5.36
CA MET A 141 -13.20 -12.73 6.37
C MET A 141 -13.84 -14.00 5.81
N ALA A 142 -14.78 -13.88 4.88
CA ALA A 142 -15.39 -15.02 4.19
C ALA A 142 -14.45 -15.72 3.19
N SER A 143 -13.30 -15.13 2.88
CA SER A 143 -12.29 -15.72 1.98
C SER A 143 -11.20 -16.51 2.72
N LEU A 144 -11.13 -16.41 4.04
CA LEU A 144 -10.13 -17.09 4.86
C LEU A 144 -10.52 -18.54 5.08
N ASP A 145 -9.55 -19.44 4.93
CA ASP A 145 -9.68 -20.88 5.15
C ASP A 145 -8.43 -21.45 5.84
N ASN A 146 -8.36 -22.78 5.98
CA ASN A 146 -7.22 -23.47 6.61
C ASN A 146 -5.92 -23.40 5.78
N HIS A 147 -5.96 -22.96 4.52
CA HIS A 147 -4.79 -22.80 3.66
C HIS A 147 -4.20 -21.38 3.73
N THR A 148 -4.92 -20.47 4.37
CA THR A 148 -4.53 -19.07 4.50
C THR A 148 -3.46 -18.90 5.58
N LEU A 149 -2.38 -18.16 5.26
CA LEU A 149 -1.28 -17.88 6.21
C LEU A 149 -1.47 -16.59 7.03
N VAL A 150 -2.56 -15.86 6.81
CA VAL A 150 -2.87 -14.63 7.56
C VAL A 150 -3.23 -15.02 8.99
N LYS A 151 -2.31 -14.75 9.93
CA LYS A 151 -2.48 -15.10 11.35
C LYS A 151 -3.09 -13.98 12.17
N GLN A 152 -2.92 -12.75 11.72
CA GLN A 152 -3.34 -11.56 12.46
C GLN A 152 -3.88 -10.51 11.50
N ILE A 153 -4.96 -9.85 11.91
CA ILE A 153 -5.67 -8.88 11.09
C ILE A 153 -5.80 -7.58 11.89
N ILE A 154 -5.42 -6.47 11.26
CA ILE A 154 -5.56 -5.12 11.80
C ILE A 154 -6.81 -4.50 11.19
N GLY A 155 -7.70 -3.99 12.04
CA GLY A 155 -8.94 -3.33 11.65
C GLY A 155 -8.83 -1.81 11.68
N VAL A 156 -9.24 -1.15 10.60
CA VAL A 156 -9.42 0.31 10.51
C VAL A 156 -10.91 0.63 10.54
N ASP A 157 -11.31 1.51 11.46
CA ASP A 157 -12.70 1.95 11.63
C ASP A 157 -13.72 0.79 11.70
N THR A 158 -13.36 -0.27 12.40
CA THR A 158 -14.17 -1.48 12.54
C THR A 158 -14.24 -1.92 14.01
N GLU A 159 -15.43 -2.35 14.40
CA GLU A 159 -15.74 -2.91 15.71
C GLU A 159 -15.96 -4.42 15.56
N ASP A 160 -14.87 -5.17 15.39
CA ASP A 160 -14.88 -6.64 15.34
C ASP A 160 -13.82 -7.19 16.30
N ASP A 161 -14.25 -7.96 17.30
CA ASP A 161 -13.38 -8.48 18.36
C ASP A 161 -12.27 -9.43 17.86
N ARG A 162 -12.41 -9.95 16.64
CA ARG A 162 -11.37 -10.80 16.01
C ARG A 162 -10.22 -9.98 15.45
N LEU A 163 -10.36 -8.66 15.33
CA LEU A 163 -9.40 -7.77 14.73
C LEU A 163 -8.67 -6.93 15.78
N ILE A 164 -7.41 -6.62 15.49
CA ILE A 164 -6.64 -5.66 16.28
C ILE A 164 -6.96 -4.26 15.78
N SER A 165 -7.63 -3.43 16.59
CA SER A 165 -7.88 -2.03 16.27
C SER A 165 -6.58 -1.28 15.95
N LEU A 166 -6.52 -0.60 14.79
CA LEU A 166 -5.37 0.20 14.38
C LEU A 166 -5.01 1.24 15.44
N GLU A 167 -5.96 2.06 15.88
CA GLU A 167 -5.70 3.12 16.85
C GLU A 167 -5.18 2.58 18.19
N THR A 168 -5.75 1.45 18.65
CA THR A 168 -5.27 0.78 19.88
C THR A 168 -3.85 0.24 19.70
N LEU A 169 -3.53 -0.33 18.53
CA LEU A 169 -2.19 -0.78 18.21
C LEU A 169 -1.20 0.39 18.21
N LEU A 170 -1.51 1.48 17.50
CA LEU A 170 -0.65 2.66 17.40
C LEU A 170 -0.41 3.33 18.76
N ALA A 171 -1.42 3.39 19.62
CA ALA A 171 -1.30 3.97 20.96
C ALA A 171 -0.28 3.23 21.85
N ARG A 172 -0.06 1.92 21.60
CA ARG A 172 0.83 1.06 22.38
C ARG A 172 2.26 0.97 21.83
N GLN A 173 2.55 1.59 20.70
CA GLN A 173 3.86 1.53 20.06
C GLN A 173 4.65 2.84 20.19
N PRO A 174 5.99 2.78 20.23
CA PRO A 174 6.82 3.97 20.20
C PRO A 174 6.73 4.67 18.84
N SER A 175 6.91 6.00 18.85
CA SER A 175 6.88 6.85 17.65
C SER A 175 8.18 6.83 16.85
N GLN A 176 9.23 6.19 17.37
CA GLN A 176 10.50 5.99 16.70
C GLN A 176 10.62 4.54 16.23
N PHE A 177 11.29 4.32 15.10
CA PHE A 177 11.52 2.99 14.53
C PHE A 177 12.97 2.89 14.06
N ASN A 178 13.62 1.75 14.34
CA ASN A 178 14.97 1.48 13.87
C ASN A 178 14.90 1.03 12.40
N ARG A 179 15.39 1.87 11.49
CA ARG A 179 15.31 1.62 10.06
C ARG A 179 15.95 0.30 9.68
N ILE A 180 15.23 -0.47 8.86
CA ILE A 180 15.75 -1.67 8.24
C ILE A 180 16.43 -1.26 6.94
N ASN A 181 17.68 -1.69 6.77
CA ASN A 181 18.43 -1.46 5.56
C ASN A 181 17.91 -2.39 4.47
N THR A 182 17.30 -1.82 3.43
CA THR A 182 16.71 -2.56 2.31
C THR A 182 17.50 -2.26 1.04
N LEU A 183 17.72 -3.27 0.19
CA LEU A 183 18.32 -3.05 -1.13
C LEU A 183 17.28 -2.46 -2.08
N ALA A 184 17.71 -1.60 -3.00
CA ALA A 184 16.85 -0.98 -3.99
C ALA A 184 16.10 -1.98 -4.89
N ASP A 185 16.69 -3.15 -5.14
CA ASP A 185 16.07 -4.25 -5.90
C ASP A 185 15.17 -5.16 -5.06
N SER A 186 15.13 -4.98 -3.74
CA SER A 186 14.27 -5.80 -2.89
C SER A 186 12.79 -5.58 -3.26
N PRO A 187 11.99 -6.65 -3.30
CA PRO A 187 10.54 -6.54 -3.49
C PRO A 187 9.90 -5.61 -2.46
N ALA A 188 9.09 -4.67 -2.93
CA ALA A 188 8.38 -3.72 -2.09
C ALA A 188 6.86 -3.89 -2.23
N MET A 189 6.36 -4.20 -3.42
CA MET A 189 4.93 -4.33 -3.67
C MET A 189 4.63 -5.53 -4.57
N MET A 190 3.54 -6.24 -4.29
CA MET A 190 3.01 -7.34 -5.10
C MET A 190 1.59 -6.97 -5.53
N VAL A 191 1.40 -6.70 -6.82
CA VAL A 191 0.16 -6.17 -7.38
C VAL A 191 -0.53 -7.22 -8.23
N TYR A 192 -1.78 -7.51 -7.90
CA TYR A 192 -2.64 -8.37 -8.72
C TYR A 192 -3.39 -7.55 -9.77
N PRO A 193 -3.68 -8.13 -10.95
CA PRO A 193 -4.59 -7.52 -11.90
C PRO A 193 -5.98 -7.34 -11.27
N GLN A 194 -6.64 -6.23 -11.63
CA GLN A 194 -8.03 -6.04 -11.29
C GLN A 194 -8.85 -7.14 -11.96
N PRO A 195 -9.75 -7.83 -11.23
CA PRO A 195 -10.61 -8.79 -11.86
C PRO A 195 -11.58 -8.07 -12.81
N GLU A 196 -11.90 -8.72 -13.92
CA GLU A 196 -13.00 -8.27 -14.77
C GLU A 196 -14.29 -8.24 -13.95
N PRO A 197 -15.16 -7.22 -14.14
CA PRO A 197 -16.47 -7.21 -13.52
C PRO A 197 -17.24 -8.46 -13.96
N SER A 198 -17.72 -9.25 -12.99
CA SER A 198 -18.52 -10.44 -13.29
C SER A 198 -19.76 -10.04 -14.09
N PRO A 199 -20.02 -10.64 -15.26
CA PRO A 199 -21.12 -10.22 -16.12
C PRO A 199 -22.52 -10.43 -15.52
N GLU A 200 -22.69 -11.26 -14.47
CA GLU A 200 -23.98 -11.50 -13.82
C GLU A 200 -23.82 -11.79 -12.31
N PRO A 201 -24.86 -11.58 -11.48
CA PRO A 201 -24.81 -11.99 -10.08
C PRO A 201 -24.75 -13.51 -10.05
N LEU A 202 -23.59 -14.05 -9.63
CA LEU A 202 -23.33 -15.48 -9.49
C LEU A 202 -24.55 -16.13 -8.82
N ASP A 203 -25.25 -16.96 -9.59
CA ASP A 203 -26.45 -17.64 -9.15
C ASP A 203 -26.11 -18.36 -7.83
N ARG A 204 -26.94 -18.17 -6.80
CA ARG A 204 -26.70 -18.54 -5.37
C ARG A 204 -26.44 -20.05 -5.13
N LYS A 205 -26.29 -20.85 -6.18
CA LYS A 205 -26.20 -22.31 -6.18
C LYS A 205 -24.80 -22.88 -6.42
N ILE A 206 -23.78 -22.10 -6.78
CA ILE A 206 -22.41 -22.64 -6.87
C ILE A 206 -21.76 -22.63 -5.48
N LYS A 207 -22.23 -23.54 -4.62
CA LYS A 207 -21.47 -24.00 -3.47
C LYS A 207 -20.62 -25.18 -3.96
N HIS A 208 -19.34 -24.97 -4.29
CA HIS A 208 -18.24 -25.83 -3.81
C HIS A 208 -16.86 -25.62 -4.45
N GLU A 209 -16.69 -24.84 -5.50
CA GLU A 209 -15.34 -24.67 -6.08
C GLU A 209 -15.05 -23.20 -6.26
N ILE A 210 -14.14 -22.68 -5.42
CA ILE A 210 -13.43 -21.43 -5.69
C ILE A 210 -12.83 -21.62 -7.10
N PRO A 211 -13.21 -20.83 -8.11
CA PRO A 211 -12.56 -20.94 -9.40
C PRO A 211 -11.11 -20.53 -9.20
N PHE A 212 -10.24 -21.54 -9.08
CA PHE A 212 -8.81 -21.35 -9.17
C PHE A 212 -8.57 -20.78 -10.56
N ASP A 213 -8.17 -19.51 -10.63
CA ASP A 213 -7.65 -18.95 -11.87
C ASP A 213 -6.17 -19.32 -11.94
N PRO A 214 -5.79 -20.36 -12.72
CA PRO A 214 -4.39 -20.76 -12.86
C PRO A 214 -3.52 -19.67 -13.49
N ASN A 215 -4.13 -18.60 -14.03
CA ASN A 215 -3.44 -17.48 -14.66
C ASN A 215 -3.36 -16.24 -13.76
N LEU A 216 -3.86 -16.30 -12.52
CA LEU A 216 -3.68 -15.20 -11.57
C LEU A 216 -2.18 -15.05 -11.28
N LYS A 217 -1.57 -14.03 -11.88
CA LYS A 217 -0.16 -13.71 -11.71
C LYS A 217 -0.03 -12.32 -11.11
N ALA A 218 0.65 -12.22 -9.99
CA ALA A 218 1.02 -10.94 -9.42
C ALA A 218 2.29 -10.38 -10.09
N THR A 219 2.32 -9.07 -10.26
CA THR A 219 3.52 -8.32 -10.62
C THR A 219 4.24 -7.90 -9.35
N ILE A 220 5.53 -8.23 -9.23
CA ILE A 220 6.37 -7.78 -8.11
C ILE A 220 7.15 -6.54 -8.53
N LEU A 221 7.05 -5.48 -7.75
CA LEU A 221 7.76 -4.22 -7.92
C LEU A 221 8.78 -4.05 -6.82
N SER A 222 10.03 -3.75 -7.19
CA SER A 222 11.09 -3.41 -6.25
C SER A 222 10.97 -1.98 -5.75
N HIS A 223 11.65 -1.65 -4.65
CA HIS A 223 11.67 -0.27 -4.13
C HIS A 223 12.09 0.75 -5.20
N ARG A 224 13.11 0.44 -6.03
CA ARG A 224 13.55 1.34 -7.12
C ARG A 224 12.48 1.52 -8.20
N ALA A 225 11.70 0.49 -8.51
CA ALA A 225 10.68 0.57 -9.54
C ALA A 225 9.54 1.54 -9.13
N LEU A 226 9.30 1.69 -7.82
CA LEU A 226 8.25 2.56 -7.29
C LEU A 226 8.55 4.06 -7.42
N ILE A 227 9.80 4.46 -7.67
CA ILE A 227 10.19 5.87 -7.87
C ILE A 227 9.41 6.51 -9.02
N GLY A 228 9.29 5.81 -10.15
CA GLY A 228 8.58 6.31 -11.34
C GLY A 228 7.06 6.12 -11.30
N ALA A 229 6.56 5.23 -10.43
CA ALA A 229 5.17 4.81 -10.41
C ALA A 229 4.31 5.54 -9.35
N LEU A 230 4.93 6.27 -8.42
CA LEU A 230 4.24 7.05 -7.40
C LEU A 230 4.23 8.52 -7.81
N PRO A 231 3.10 9.09 -8.29
CA PRO A 231 3.02 10.51 -8.69
C PRO A 231 3.47 11.47 -7.59
N GLY A 232 3.24 11.08 -6.32
CA GLY A 232 3.71 11.80 -5.14
C GLY A 232 5.25 11.84 -5.00
N PHE A 233 5.97 10.84 -5.51
CA PHE A 233 7.43 10.84 -5.53
C PHE A 233 7.97 11.92 -6.48
N VAL A 234 7.43 12.01 -7.70
CA VAL A 234 7.86 12.98 -8.73
C VAL A 234 7.53 14.42 -8.32
N ALA A 235 6.36 14.64 -7.73
CA ALA A 235 5.94 15.96 -7.26
C ALA A 235 6.70 16.44 -6.01
N SER A 236 7.17 15.53 -5.14
CA SER A 236 7.96 15.89 -3.95
C SER A 236 9.39 16.36 -4.24
N GLN A 237 9.96 15.99 -5.39
CA GLN A 237 11.37 16.26 -5.73
C GLN A 237 11.55 17.55 -6.52
N THR A 238 10.54 17.96 -7.29
CA THR A 238 10.56 19.19 -8.07
C THR A 238 9.68 20.19 -7.33
N GLY A 239 10.29 21.17 -6.65
CA GLY A 239 9.67 22.06 -5.65
C GLY A 239 8.45 22.90 -6.06
N SER A 240 7.80 22.58 -7.18
CA SER A 240 6.61 23.22 -7.73
C SER A 240 5.28 22.54 -7.35
N LEU A 241 5.25 21.29 -6.86
CA LEU A 241 4.01 20.60 -6.41
C LEU A 241 4.20 19.86 -5.07
N ARG A 242 4.19 20.62 -3.97
CA ARG A 242 4.50 20.17 -2.60
C ARG A 242 3.37 19.39 -1.88
N LYS A 243 2.58 18.59 -2.59
CA LYS A 243 1.49 17.80 -1.98
C LYS A 243 1.45 16.39 -2.54
N MET A 244 1.40 15.39 -1.64
CA MET A 244 1.07 14.02 -2.01
C MET A 244 -0.47 13.95 -2.14
N ILE A 245 -0.98 14.21 -3.34
CA ILE A 245 -2.41 14.12 -3.62
C ILE A 245 -2.71 12.68 -4.03
N PHE A 246 -3.38 11.92 -3.16
CA PHE A 246 -3.99 10.64 -3.53
C PHE A 246 -5.34 10.91 -4.22
N SER A 247 -5.29 11.45 -5.43
CA SER A 247 -6.45 11.54 -6.31
C SER A 247 -6.10 10.89 -7.64
N GLY A 248 -6.67 9.71 -7.91
CA GLY A 248 -6.57 9.06 -9.21
C GLY A 248 -7.86 8.32 -9.55
N PRO A 249 -8.61 8.72 -10.59
CA PRO A 249 -9.61 7.86 -11.24
C PRO A 249 -8.91 6.73 -12.03
N PRO A 250 -9.64 5.68 -12.49
CA PRO A 250 -9.01 4.48 -13.03
C PRO A 250 -8.24 4.81 -14.31
N MET A 251 -7.00 4.33 -14.40
CA MET A 251 -6.20 4.38 -15.63
C MET A 251 -6.83 3.50 -16.70
N ILE A 252 -7.80 4.06 -17.43
CA ILE A 252 -8.06 3.71 -18.83
C ILE A 252 -7.38 4.81 -19.65
N GLY A 253 -6.29 4.43 -20.31
CA GLY A 253 -5.58 5.28 -21.26
C GLY A 253 -5.37 4.55 -22.57
N ILE A 254 -6.45 4.30 -23.31
CA ILE A 254 -6.40 4.22 -24.76
C ILE A 254 -6.73 5.61 -25.27
N ALA A 255 -5.77 6.27 -25.89
CA ALA A 255 -6.02 7.26 -26.94
C ALA A 255 -4.76 7.37 -27.81
N ALA A 256 -4.71 6.50 -28.81
CA ALA A 256 -4.04 6.83 -30.07
C ALA A 256 -4.90 7.87 -30.80
N SER A 257 -4.27 8.93 -31.30
CA SER A 257 -4.32 9.32 -32.73
C SER A 257 -3.84 10.75 -32.94
N ALA A 258 -2.91 10.87 -33.90
CA ALA A 258 -2.71 11.93 -34.91
C ALA A 258 -2.84 13.41 -34.50
#